data_AF-L9W175-F1
#
_entry.id   AF-L9W175-F1
#
_cell.length_a   1.000
_cell.length_b   1.000
_cell.length_c   1.000
_cell.angle_alpha   90.00
_cell.angle_beta   90.00
_cell.angle_gamma   90.00
#
_symmetry.space_group_name_H-M   'P 1'
#
loop_
_entity.id
_entity.type
_entity.pdbx_description
1 polymer ?
#
loop_
_entity_poly.entity_id
_entity_poly.type
_entity_poly.pdbx_seq_one_letter_code
_entity_poly.pdbx_strand_id
1 'polypeptide(L)' 'MTDTETHHAGGPPCPFCETAMYKRHCKYVCPQHGVIIDCSDPFR' A
#
# COMPACT_ATOMS: atom_id res chain seq x y z
N MET A 1 2.92 -11.63 -23.85
CA MET A 1 3.07 -10.39 -23.06
C MET A 1 2.88 -10.81 -21.61
N THR A 2 3.98 -11.13 -20.92
CA THR A 2 3.97 -11.66 -19.55
C THR A 2 3.86 -10.52 -18.57
N ASP A 3 2.71 -10.43 -17.91
CA ASP A 3 2.48 -9.55 -16.78
C ASP A 3 3.18 -10.16 -15.56
N THR A 4 4.40 -9.68 -15.30
CA THR A 4 5.19 -10.09 -14.14
C THR A 4 4.68 -9.33 -12.92
N GLU A 5 3.51 -9.73 -12.42
CA GLU A 5 3.02 -9.27 -11.13
C GLU A 5 3.90 -9.85 -10.03
N THR A 6 4.92 -9.07 -9.70
CA THR A 6 5.84 -9.34 -8.60
C THR A 6 5.08 -9.07 -7.30
N HIS A 7 4.20 -10.00 -6.92
CA HIS A 7 3.50 -10.00 -5.64
C HIS A 7 4.51 -10.29 -4.52
N HIS A 8 5.33 -9.30 -4.20
CA HIS A 8 6.05 -9.24 -2.94
C HIS A 8 5.00 -9.27 -1.84
N ALA A 9 5.13 -10.24 -0.94
CA ALA A 9 4.26 -10.52 0.21
C ALA A 9 4.29 -9.41 1.30
N GLY A 10 4.50 -8.15 0.91
CA GLY A 10 4.74 -7.01 1.79
C GLY A 10 4.13 -5.69 1.29
N GLY A 11 3.07 -5.72 0.47
CA GLY A 11 2.36 -4.50 0.04
C GLY A 11 3.14 -3.61 -0.94
N PRO A 12 2.43 -2.74 -1.68
CA PRO A 12 3.06 -1.84 -2.64
C PRO A 12 3.93 -0.78 -1.94
N PRO A 13 5.00 -0.27 -2.58
CA PRO A 13 5.67 0.95 -2.14
C PRO A 13 4.77 2.17 -2.36
N CYS A 14 4.99 3.24 -1.60
CA CYS A 14 4.13 4.42 -1.69
C CYS A 14 4.14 5.00 -3.11
N PRO A 15 3.00 5.22 -3.77
CA PRO A 15 2.96 5.72 -5.15
C PRO A 15 3.44 7.18 -5.30
N PHE A 16 3.58 7.92 -4.19
CA PHE A 16 3.98 9.33 -4.19
C PHE A 16 5.47 9.54 -3.97
N CYS A 17 6.12 8.63 -3.24
CA CYS A 17 7.51 8.81 -2.78
C CYS A 17 8.32 7.52 -2.77
N GLU A 18 7.74 6.42 -3.27
CA GLU A 18 8.34 5.08 -3.38
C GLU A 18 8.83 4.51 -2.04
N THR A 19 8.47 5.16 -0.93
CA THR A 19 8.89 4.77 0.41
C THR A 19 8.18 3.48 0.82
N ALA A 20 8.92 2.61 1.52
CA ALA A 20 8.39 1.38 2.09
C ALA A 20 7.19 1.69 2.98
N MET A 21 6.02 1.23 2.57
CA MET A 21 4.80 1.34 3.36
C MET A 21 4.77 0.22 4.40
N TYR A 22 4.17 0.49 5.55
CA TYR A 22 3.93 -0.51 6.56
C TYR A 22 2.43 -0.80 6.69
N LYS A 23 2.11 -2.07 6.91
CA LYS A 23 0.74 -2.50 7.14
C LYS A 23 0.38 -2.23 8.60
N ARG A 24 -0.61 -1.37 8.83
CA ARG A 24 -1.17 -1.09 10.16
C ARG A 24 -2.60 -1.63 10.20
N HIS A 25 -2.76 -2.83 10.77
CA HIS A 25 -4.02 -3.60 10.75
C HIS A 25 -4.47 -3.96 9.33
N CYS A 26 -5.62 -3.45 8.89
CA CYS A 26 -6.17 -3.63 7.55
C CYS A 26 -5.76 -2.49 6.58
N LYS A 27 -4.83 -1.61 6.97
CA LYS A 27 -4.47 -0.40 6.21
C LYS A 27 -3.00 -0.42 5.80
N TYR A 28 -2.67 0.15 4.65
CA TYR A 28 -1.29 0.44 4.25
C TYR A 28 -0.98 1.91 4.47
N VAL A 29 0.07 2.17 5.25
CA VAL A 29 0.44 3.51 5.70
C VAL A 29 1.86 3.83 5.24
N CYS A 30 2.01 4.95 4.55
CA CYS A 30 3.29 5.58 4.26
C CYS A 30 3.69 6.49 5.45
N PRO A 31 4.92 6.41 5.97
CA PRO A 31 5.36 7.28 7.08
C PRO A 31 5.42 8.77 6.70
N GLN A 32 5.52 9.10 5.41
CA GLN A 32 5.56 10.48 4.94
C GLN A 32 4.18 11.05 4.57
N HIS A 33 3.29 10.21 4.02
CA HIS A 33 2.02 10.66 3.42
C HIS A 33 0.78 10.21 4.20
N GLY A 34 0.94 9.31 5.17
CA GLY A 34 -0.17 8.75 5.93
C GLY A 34 -0.81 7.55 5.25
N VAL A 35 -2.12 7.36 5.43
CA VAL A 35 -2.85 6.18 4.95
C VAL A 35 -3.06 6.25 3.44
N ILE A 36 -2.57 5.25 2.71
CA ILE A 36 -2.71 5.15 1.25
C ILE A 36 -3.83 4.18 0.86
N ILE A 37 -3.90 3.04 1.55
CA ILE A 37 -4.95 2.02 1.32
C ILE A 37 -5.65 1.80 2.66
N ASP A 38 -6.97 1.98 2.67
CA ASP A 38 -7.81 1.85 3.85
C ASP A 38 -8.94 0.86 3.58
N CYS A 39 -8.88 -0.33 4.21
CA CYS A 39 -9.97 -1.31 4.13
C CYS A 39 -11.07 -1.09 5.19
N SER A 40 -10.98 -0.01 5.98
CA SER A 40 -11.91 0.33 7.06
C SER A 40 -12.86 1.46 6.68
N ASP A 41 -12.80 1.99 5.45
CA ASP A 41 -13.75 2.97 4.93
C ASP A 41 -14.81 2.27 4.05
N PRO A 42 -15.98 1.89 4.61
CA PRO A 42 -17.01 1.15 3.90
C PRO A 42 -17.89 2.03 2.98
N PHE A 43 -17.56 3.30 2.74
CA PHE A 43 -18.43 4.27 2.06
C PHE A 43 -17.96 4.70 0.66
N ARG A 44 -17.21 3.85 -0.06
CA ARG A 44 -16.87 4.05 -1.48
C ARG A 44 -17.40 2.96 -2.38
#